data_AF-A0A1I3D6P9-F1
#
_entry.id   AF-A0A1I3D6P9-F1
#
_cell.length_a   1.000
_cell.length_b   1.000
_cell.length_c   1.000
_cell.angle_alpha   90.00
_cell.angle_beta   90.00
_cell.angle_gamma   90.00
#
_symmetry.space_group_name_H-M   'P 1'
#
loop_
_entity.id
_entity.type
_entity.pdbx_description
1 polymer ?
#
loop_
_entity_poly.entity_id
_entity_poly.type
_entity_poly.pdbx_seq_one_letter_code
_entity_poly.pdbx_strand_id
1 'polypeptide(L)'
;MQYDRVIYLLEDTVANRSLIHRYLDVFEYPDGRIEIRVNGAALPCVPYDRLSEIDQAAVVDNKRLGHTLQMAQVIQAQRDNRRISGSPSRTNQGEAPRLKERKVGTRTQRELTREDLNAAILATAGTRVGPVFKSPFR
;
A
#
# COMPACT_ATOMS: atom_id res chain seq x y z
N MET A 1 -7.48 -4.99 -12.80
CA MET A 1 -6.36 -5.95 -12.98
C MET A 1 -5.42 -5.88 -11.79
N GLN A 2 -4.61 -6.92 -11.52
CA GLN A 2 -3.64 -6.89 -10.42
C GLN A 2 -2.26 -7.36 -10.91
N TYR A 3 -1.23 -6.57 -10.62
CA TYR A 3 0.18 -6.93 -10.85
C TYR A 3 1.03 -6.46 -9.67
N ASP A 4 1.91 -7.32 -9.18
CA ASP A 4 2.78 -7.07 -8.02
C ASP A 4 2.09 -6.43 -6.78
N ARG A 5 0.92 -6.96 -6.42
CA ARG A 5 0.00 -6.47 -5.36
C ARG A 5 -0.63 -5.09 -5.59
N VAL A 6 -0.28 -4.39 -6.66
CA VAL A 6 -0.95 -3.17 -7.12
C VAL A 6 -2.18 -3.55 -7.95
N ILE A 7 -3.31 -2.90 -7.67
CA ILE A 7 -4.51 -3.02 -8.48
C ILE A 7 -4.53 -1.87 -9.47
N TYR A 8 -4.62 -2.17 -10.76
CA TYR A 8 -4.80 -1.16 -11.80
C TYR A 8 -6.30 -1.00 -12.04
N LEU A 9 -6.82 0.16 -11.64
CA LEU A 9 -8.22 0.53 -11.74
C LEU A 9 -8.47 1.12 -13.12
N LEU A 10 -9.41 0.52 -13.83
CA LEU A 10 -9.90 1.00 -15.12
C LEU A 10 -11.13 1.85 -14.89
N GLU A 11 -11.25 2.93 -15.65
CA GLU A 11 -12.49 3.71 -15.66
C GLU A 11 -13.65 2.85 -16.15
N ASP A 12 -14.83 3.08 -15.59
CA ASP A 12 -16.03 2.32 -15.92
C ASP A 12 -16.67 2.84 -17.22
N THR A 13 -16.09 2.45 -18.35
CA THR A 13 -16.57 2.80 -19.70
C THR A 13 -17.10 1.57 -20.43
N VAL A 14 -17.97 1.77 -21.43
CA VAL A 14 -18.49 0.68 -22.27
C VAL A 14 -17.35 -0.11 -22.93
N ALA A 15 -16.31 0.58 -23.40
CA ALA A 15 -15.12 -0.05 -23.96
C ALA A 15 -14.40 -0.94 -22.93
N ASN A 16 -14.15 -0.43 -21.71
CA ASN A 16 -13.45 -1.18 -20.68
C ASN A 16 -14.26 -2.38 -20.15
N ARG A 17 -15.60 -2.24 -20.05
CA ARG A 17 -16.49 -3.36 -19.69
C ARG A 17 -16.41 -4.50 -20.71
N SER A 18 -16.20 -4.20 -21.99
CA SER A 18 -16.03 -5.24 -23.02
C SER A 18 -14.74 -6.06 -22.84
N LEU A 19 -13.78 -5.57 -22.05
CA LEU A 19 -12.51 -6.23 -21.74
C LEU A 19 -12.61 -7.21 -20.56
N ILE A 20 -13.77 -7.34 -19.93
CA ILE A 20 -13.97 -8.34 -18.87
C ILE A 20 -13.69 -9.74 -19.43
N HIS A 21 -12.93 -10.54 -18.69
CA HIS A 21 -12.43 -11.86 -19.11
C HIS A 21 -11.50 -11.86 -20.34
N ARG A 22 -11.00 -10.71 -20.78
CA ARG A 22 -9.96 -10.63 -21.83
C ARG A 22 -8.57 -10.56 -21.22
N TYR A 23 -7.60 -11.08 -21.96
CA TYR A 23 -6.19 -10.95 -21.62
C TYR A 23 -5.72 -9.51 -21.86
N LEU A 24 -4.94 -8.99 -20.91
CA LEU A 24 -4.28 -7.70 -21.00
C LEU A 24 -2.80 -7.92 -20.76
N ASP A 25 -1.97 -7.17 -21.46
CA ASP A 25 -0.52 -7.25 -21.32
C ASP A 25 -0.04 -6.26 -20.27
N VAL A 26 0.97 -6.67 -19.50
CA VAL A 26 1.64 -5.82 -18.53
C VAL A 26 3.07 -5.58 -19.02
N PHE A 27 3.37 -4.34 -19.32
CA PHE A 27 4.70 -3.89 -19.71
C PHE A 27 5.36 -3.24 -18.50
N GLU A 28 6.54 -3.73 -18.14
CA GLU A 28 7.37 -3.16 -17.10
C GLU A 28 8.64 -2.60 -17.72
N TYR A 29 8.80 -1.28 -17.64
CA TYR A 29 9.93 -0.57 -18.23
C TYR A 29 11.15 -0.59 -17.30
N PRO A 30 12.37 -0.37 -17.82
CA PRO A 30 13.60 -0.35 -17.02
C PRO A 30 13.60 0.71 -15.89
N ASP A 31 12.82 1.78 -16.03
CA ASP A 31 12.64 2.82 -15.01
C ASP A 31 11.57 2.48 -13.96
N GLY A 32 10.99 1.27 -14.02
CA GLY A 32 9.97 0.80 -13.09
C GLY A 32 8.55 1.25 -13.44
N ARG A 33 8.35 2.00 -14.54
CA ARG A 33 7.00 2.32 -15.01
C ARG A 33 6.29 1.05 -15.45
N ILE A 34 5.02 0.92 -15.05
CA ILE A 34 4.17 -0.20 -15.43
C ILE A 34 3.05 0.34 -16.32
N GLU A 35 2.89 -0.26 -17.49
CA GLU A 35 1.87 0.09 -18.47
C GLU A 35 0.98 -1.12 -18.77
N ILE A 36 -0.33 -0.92 -18.71
CA ILE A 36 -1.32 -1.94 -19.05
C ILE A 36 -1.73 -1.72 -20.51
N ARG A 37 -1.70 -2.78 -21.32
CA ARG A 37 -2.06 -2.71 -22.74
C ARG A 37 -3.16 -3.69 -23.12
N VAL A 38 -3.92 -3.32 -24.14
CA VAL A 38 -4.88 -4.17 -24.84
C VAL A 38 -4.64 -4.07 -26.33
N ASN A 39 -4.48 -5.20 -27.02
CA ASN A 39 -4.23 -5.26 -28.46
C ASN A 39 -3.09 -4.31 -28.91
N GLY A 40 -2.04 -4.20 -28.10
CA GLY A 40 -0.88 -3.32 -28.37
C GLY A 40 -1.07 -1.83 -28.00
N ALA A 41 -2.27 -1.39 -27.61
CA ALA A 41 -2.54 -0.01 -27.21
C ALA A 41 -2.54 0.17 -25.68
N ALA A 42 -2.03 1.32 -25.22
CA ALA A 42 -2.03 1.70 -23.81
C ALA A 42 -3.46 1.89 -23.28
N LEU A 43 -3.75 1.30 -22.12
CA LEU A 43 -5.03 1.42 -21.46
C LEU A 43 -4.90 2.37 -20.26
N PRO A 44 -5.60 3.52 -20.26
CA PRO A 44 -5.59 4.44 -19.13
C PRO A 44 -6.07 3.75 -17.86
N CYS A 45 -5.26 3.81 -16.81
CA CYS A 45 -5.58 3.21 -15.52
C CYS A 45 -4.94 3.99 -14.38
N VAL A 46 -5.57 3.90 -13.21
CA VAL A 46 -5.04 4.48 -11.97
C VAL A 46 -4.47 3.35 -11.11
N PRO A 47 -3.18 3.40 -10.72
CA PRO A 47 -2.61 2.42 -9.82
C PRO A 47 -3.16 2.64 -8.39
N TYR A 48 -3.72 1.58 -7.82
CA TYR A 48 -4.11 1.50 -6.42
C TYR A 48 -3.21 0.50 -5.70
N ASP A 49 -2.24 1.04 -4.96
CA ASP A 49 -1.29 0.22 -4.23
C ASP A 49 -1.87 -0.26 -2.89
N ARG A 50 -2.01 -1.57 -2.74
CA ARG A 50 -2.53 -2.16 -1.50
C ARG A 50 -1.52 -2.18 -0.35
N LEU A 51 -0.26 -1.88 -0.65
CA LEU A 51 0.82 -1.82 0.33
C LEU A 51 1.18 -0.39 0.74
N SER A 52 0.39 0.61 0.34
CA SER A 52 0.62 2.00 0.73
C SER A 52 0.68 2.15 2.24
N GLU A 53 1.74 2.80 2.70
CA GLU A 53 1.98 3.09 4.11
C GLU A 53 1.35 4.43 4.49
N ILE A 54 0.85 4.52 5.72
CA ILE A 54 0.31 5.76 6.25
C ILE A 54 1.49 6.63 6.71
N ASP A 55 1.70 7.73 6.02
CA ASP A 55 2.73 8.72 6.39
C ASP A 55 2.35 9.45 7.69
N GLN A 56 3.37 9.80 8.47
CA GLN A 56 3.24 10.59 9.69
C GLN A 56 2.62 11.97 9.40
N ALA A 57 2.90 12.58 8.25
CA ALA A 57 2.25 13.83 7.84
C ALA A 57 0.73 13.68 7.75
N ALA A 58 0.25 12.57 7.16
CA ALA A 58 -1.19 12.29 7.07
C ALA A 58 -1.85 12.16 8.45
N VAL A 59 -1.14 11.64 9.46
CA VAL A 59 -1.62 11.57 10.86
C VAL A 59 -1.76 12.97 11.46
N VAL A 60 -0.74 13.82 11.28
CA VAL A 60 -0.68 15.17 11.86
C VAL A 60 -1.70 16.12 11.22
N ASP A 61 -1.86 16.04 9.90
CA ASP A 61 -2.76 16.91 9.14
C ASP A 61 -4.24 16.59 9.39
N ASN A 62 -4.56 15.32 9.67
CA ASN A 62 -5.94 14.86 9.88
C ASN A 62 -6.33 14.83 11.37
N LYS A 63 -6.57 15.99 11.98
CA LYS A 63 -6.88 16.11 13.44
C LYS A 63 -7.98 15.19 13.96
N ARG A 64 -9.05 14.97 13.17
CA ARG A 64 -10.19 14.12 13.56
C ARG A 64 -9.89 12.62 13.42
N LEU A 65 -9.02 12.25 12.49
CA LEU A 65 -8.68 10.86 12.19
C LEU A 65 -7.29 10.46 12.71
N GLY A 66 -6.54 11.39 13.30
CA GLY A 66 -5.14 11.18 13.67
C GLY A 66 -4.95 9.95 14.56
N HIS A 67 -5.78 9.77 15.59
CA HIS A 67 -5.72 8.58 16.44
C HIS A 67 -5.97 7.28 15.66
N THR A 68 -6.98 7.26 14.77
CA THR A 68 -7.29 6.10 13.94
C THR A 68 -6.16 5.80 12.94
N LEU A 69 -5.55 6.82 12.36
CA LEU A 69 -4.41 6.68 11.44
C LEU A 69 -3.16 6.18 12.17
N GLN A 70 -2.91 6.66 13.39
CA GLN A 70 -1.82 6.18 14.23
C GLN A 70 -2.02 4.70 14.63
N MET A 71 -3.25 4.32 14.98
CA MET A 71 -3.58 2.92 15.23
C MET A 71 -3.37 2.05 13.97
N ALA A 72 -3.73 2.57 12.80
CA ALA A 72 -3.51 1.88 11.54
C ALA A 72 -2.01 1.74 11.20
N GLN A 73 -1.15 2.71 11.54
CA GLN A 73 0.31 2.59 11.43
C GLN A 73 0.86 1.45 12.30
N VAL A 74 0.42 1.37 13.56
CA VAL A 74 0.83 0.27 14.47
C VAL A 74 0.46 -1.09 13.87
N ILE A 75 -0.74 -1.20 13.30
CA ILE A 75 -1.18 -2.42 12.62
C ILE A 75 -0.39 -2.69 11.33
N GLN A 76 -0.07 -1.66 10.54
CA GLN A 76 0.74 -1.81 9.33
C GLN A 76 2.14 -2.33 9.65
N ALA A 77 2.76 -1.89 10.74
CA ALA A 77 4.08 -2.35 11.18
C ALA A 77 4.11 -3.86 11.53
N GLN A 78 2.97 -4.43 11.92
CA GLN A 78 2.84 -5.86 12.20
C GLN A 78 2.60 -6.70 10.94
N ARG A 79 2.25 -6.09 9.80
CA ARG A 79 1.86 -6.80 8.57
C ARG A 79 3.06 -7.14 7.69
N ASP A 80 2.94 -8.25 6.95
CA ASP A 80 3.88 -8.62 5.89
C ASP A 80 3.57 -7.83 4.61
N ASN A 81 4.19 -6.64 4.50
CA ASN A 81 4.04 -5.74 3.35
C ASN A 81 4.99 -6.04 2.18
N ARG A 82 5.59 -7.22 2.11
CA ARG A 82 6.47 -7.56 0.97
C ARG A 82 5.67 -7.68 -0.34
N ARG A 83 6.28 -7.28 -1.45
CA ARG A 83 5.76 -7.57 -2.80
C ARG A 83 5.74 -9.08 -3.08
N ILE A 84 4.99 -9.53 -4.10
CA ILE A 84 4.89 -10.97 -4.39
C ILE A 84 6.26 -11.46 -4.89
N SER A 85 6.75 -12.56 -4.31
CA SER A 85 8.04 -13.17 -4.68
C SER A 85 8.02 -13.86 -6.05
N GLY A 86 6.82 -14.15 -6.59
CA GLY A 86 6.63 -14.70 -7.94
C GLY A 86 6.57 -13.64 -9.05
N SER A 87 6.66 -12.36 -8.72
CA SER A 87 6.80 -11.29 -9.73
C SER A 87 8.22 -11.32 -10.33
N PRO A 88 8.42 -10.86 -11.57
CA PRO A 88 9.73 -10.76 -12.20
C PRO A 88 10.76 -10.06 -11.29
N SER A 89 11.99 -10.57 -11.31
CA SER A 89 13.10 -9.95 -10.59
C SER A 89 13.46 -8.61 -11.22
N ARG A 90 13.73 -7.61 -10.38
CA ARG A 90 14.23 -6.28 -10.77
C ARG A 90 15.72 -6.11 -10.52
N THR A 91 16.46 -7.21 -10.49
CA THR A 91 17.93 -7.21 -10.32
C THR A 91 18.67 -6.34 -11.33
N ASN A 92 18.14 -6.25 -12.55
CA ASN A 92 18.62 -5.36 -13.61
C ASN A 92 18.41 -3.86 -13.31
N GLN A 93 17.61 -3.52 -12.30
CA GLN A 93 17.41 -2.15 -11.77
C GLN A 93 18.20 -1.91 -10.48
N GLY A 94 19.06 -2.86 -10.06
CA GLY A 94 19.82 -2.78 -8.82
C GLY A 94 19.05 -3.19 -7.56
N GLU A 95 17.80 -3.65 -7.69
CA GLU A 95 17.05 -4.23 -6.57
C GLU A 95 17.60 -5.62 -6.21
N ALA A 96 17.75 -5.91 -4.92
CA ALA A 96 18.14 -7.25 -4.48
C ALA A 96 17.05 -8.29 -4.83
N PRO A 97 17.43 -9.55 -5.12
CA PRO A 97 16.46 -10.62 -5.29
C PRO A 97 15.53 -10.73 -4.09
N ARG A 98 14.22 -10.82 -4.34
CA ARG A 98 13.23 -10.89 -3.27
C ARG A 98 13.29 -12.24 -2.57
N LEU A 99 13.38 -12.22 -1.24
CA LEU A 99 13.33 -13.44 -0.44
C LEU A 99 11.95 -14.10 -0.54
N LYS A 100 11.93 -15.42 -0.76
CA LYS A 100 10.68 -16.20 -0.79
C LYS A 100 10.03 -16.27 0.59
N GLU A 101 10.85 -16.38 1.63
CA GLU A 101 10.42 -16.51 3.02
C GLU A 101 9.93 -15.19 3.61
N ARG A 102 8.99 -15.32 4.54
CA ARG A 102 8.37 -14.18 5.21
C ARG A 102 9.32 -13.52 6.20
N LYS A 103 9.23 -12.19 6.29
CA LYS A 103 9.96 -11.42 7.31
C LYS A 103 9.54 -11.91 8.70
N VAL A 104 10.50 -12.32 9.50
CA VAL A 104 10.27 -12.82 10.86
C VAL A 104 9.51 -11.77 11.68
N GLY A 105 8.49 -12.21 12.43
CA GLY A 105 7.68 -11.35 13.29
C GLY A 105 6.58 -10.53 12.59
N THR A 106 6.52 -10.52 11.26
CA THR A 106 5.36 -9.94 10.53
C THR A 106 4.17 -10.90 10.54
N ARG A 107 2.98 -10.48 10.09
CA ARG A 107 1.71 -11.22 10.04
C ARG A 107 1.02 -11.09 8.69
N THR A 108 0.34 -12.13 8.22
CA THR A 108 -0.55 -11.97 7.04
C THR A 108 -1.85 -11.25 7.43
N GLN A 109 -2.57 -10.71 6.46
CA GLN A 109 -3.85 -10.05 6.71
C GLN A 109 -4.87 -10.96 7.44
N ARG A 110 -4.84 -12.27 7.18
CA ARG A 110 -5.76 -13.26 7.79
C ARG A 110 -5.34 -13.67 9.20
N GLU A 111 -4.09 -13.45 9.57
CA GLU A 111 -3.57 -13.72 10.92
C GLU A 111 -3.78 -12.56 11.88
N LEU A 112 -4.18 -11.38 11.38
CA LEU A 112 -4.44 -10.22 12.22
C LEU A 112 -5.77 -10.42 12.96
N THR A 113 -5.70 -10.41 14.29
CA THR A 113 -6.83 -10.71 15.16
C THR A 113 -7.44 -9.45 15.78
N ARG A 114 -8.58 -9.61 16.48
CA ARG A 114 -9.18 -8.54 17.29
C ARG A 114 -8.28 -8.13 18.45
N GLU A 115 -7.51 -9.05 19.02
CA GLU A 115 -6.59 -8.75 20.12
C GLU A 115 -5.49 -7.80 19.67
N ASP A 116 -5.01 -7.97 18.44
CA ASP A 116 -4.00 -7.09 17.84
C ASP A 116 -4.55 -5.67 17.65
N LEU A 117 -5.81 -5.55 17.23
CA LEU A 117 -6.50 -4.26 17.13
C LEU A 117 -6.64 -3.62 18.51
N ASN A 118 -7.06 -4.38 19.52
CA ASN A 118 -7.16 -3.87 20.90
C ASN A 118 -5.80 -3.43 21.44
N ALA A 119 -4.73 -4.19 21.19
CA ALA A 119 -3.38 -3.83 21.58
C ALA A 119 -2.93 -2.53 20.89
N ALA A 120 -3.25 -2.34 19.61
CA ALA A 120 -2.97 -1.11 18.89
C ALA A 120 -3.76 0.10 19.45
N ILE A 121 -5.02 -0.10 19.82
CA ILE A 121 -5.83 0.93 20.51
C ILE A 121 -5.16 1.33 21.82
N LEU A 122 -4.79 0.37 22.67
CA LEU A 122 -4.16 0.63 23.96
C LEU A 122 -2.80 1.33 23.81
N ALA A 123 -2.00 0.92 22.82
CA ALA A 123 -0.72 1.53 22.52
C ALA A 123 -0.84 3.00 22.06
N THR A 124 -1.94 3.36 21.39
CA THR A 124 -2.16 4.71 20.84
C THR A 124 -3.01 5.62 21.73
N ALA A 125 -3.78 5.05 22.68
CA ALA A 125 -4.64 5.80 23.60
C ALA A 125 -3.89 6.81 24.49
N GLY A 126 -2.59 6.59 24.75
CA GLY A 126 -1.73 7.48 25.53
C GLY A 126 -1.11 8.62 24.72
N THR A 127 -1.07 8.53 23.39
CA THR A 127 -0.52 9.58 22.52
C THR A 127 -1.57 10.65 22.25
N ARG A 128 -1.96 11.39 23.29
CA ARG A 128 -2.54 12.71 23.05
C ARG A 128 -1.45 13.54 22.40
N VAL A 129 -1.69 14.00 21.17
CA VAL A 129 -0.88 15.06 20.55
C VAL A 129 -0.69 16.13 21.62
N GLY A 130 0.55 16.28 22.08
CA GLY A 130 0.89 17.14 23.21
C GLY A 130 0.36 18.55 22.98
N PRO A 131 0.17 19.34 24.06
CA PRO A 131 -0.29 20.72 23.91
C PRO A 131 0.63 21.43 22.93
N VAL A 132 0.04 22.03 21.89
CA VAL A 132 0.75 22.97 21.02
C VAL A 132 1.12 24.15 21.91
N PHE A 133 2.30 24.09 22.52
CA PHE A 133 2.90 25.25 23.18
C PHE A 133 3.17 26.29 22.09
N LYS A 134 2.20 27.18 21.87
CA LYS A 134 2.48 28.44 21.21
C LYS A 134 3.32 29.25 22.18
N SER A 135 4.63 29.27 21.94
CA SER A 135 5.53 30.24 22.55
C SER A 135 4.99 31.64 22.20
N PRO A 136 4.65 32.51 23.17
CA PRO A 136 4.47 33.91 22.85
C PRO A 136 5.86 34.44 22.48
N PHE A 137 6.02 34.89 21.24
CA PHE A 137 7.19 35.67 20.85
C PHE A 137 7.31 36.86 21.81
N ARG A 138 8.49 37.01 22.41
CA ARG A 138 8.87 38.13 23.28
C ARG A 138 9.47 39.24 22.45
#